data_AF-A0A2D6KF54-F1
#
_entry.id   AF-A0A2D6KF54-F1
#
_cell.length_a   1.000
_cell.length_b   1.000
_cell.length_c   1.000
_cell.angle_alpha   90.00
_cell.angle_beta   90.00
_cell.angle_gamma   90.00
#
_symmetry.space_group_name_H-M   'P 1'
#
loop_
_entity.id
_entity.type
_entity.pdbx_description
1 polymer ?
#
loop_
_entity_poly.entity_id
_entity_poly.type
_entity_poly.pdbx_seq_one_letter_code
_entity_poly.pdbx_strand_id
1 'polypeptide(L)'
;MELEVVEPFRHLFKDEVRKMAREKLGMGDELVYRHPSPGPGLAIRIMGDVTSEKLDILRRADFILNDEIRERGLYREIDQAFAGLSSNKTTGVMGDEGTYEGEIRIRTICSNDFMTADVFRYEWDDLQAISNRIVSEIKGVNRVSYDISQKPPATIEWE
;
A
#
# COMPACT_ATOMS: atom_id res chain seq x y z
N MET A 1 -18.80 30.37 -12.99
CA MET A 1 -17.42 30.71 -13.39
C MET A 1 -16.95 29.58 -14.28
N GLU A 2 -16.61 29.87 -15.53
CA GLU A 2 -15.91 28.90 -16.38
C GLU A 2 -14.42 29.10 -16.16
N LEU A 3 -13.72 28.01 -15.84
CA LEU A 3 -12.28 28.00 -15.61
C LEU A 3 -11.61 27.28 -16.78
N GLU A 4 -10.47 27.82 -17.24
CA GLU A 4 -9.60 27.17 -18.22
C GLU A 4 -8.67 26.18 -17.52
N VAL A 5 -8.52 24.98 -18.10
CA VAL A 5 -7.60 23.95 -17.61
C VAL A 5 -6.23 24.11 -18.27
N VAL A 6 -5.18 24.32 -17.47
CA VAL A 6 -3.80 24.40 -17.93
C VAL A 6 -3.05 23.14 -17.51
N GLU A 7 -2.53 22.38 -18.48
CA GLU A 7 -1.82 21.10 -18.27
C GLU A 7 -0.33 21.23 -18.62
N PRO A 8 0.52 21.82 -17.74
CA PRO A 8 1.91 22.15 -18.06
C PRO A 8 2.80 20.93 -18.32
N PHE A 9 2.37 19.74 -17.90
CA PHE A 9 3.13 18.49 -18.01
C PHE A 9 2.57 17.54 -19.07
N ARG A 10 1.62 17.98 -19.90
CA ARG A 10 0.92 17.10 -20.86
C ARG A 10 1.83 16.37 -21.85
N HIS A 11 3.01 16.93 -22.12
CA HIS A 11 3.99 16.42 -23.09
C HIS A 11 5.18 15.73 -22.42
N LEU A 12 5.16 15.55 -21.10
CA LEU A 12 6.24 14.93 -20.35
C LEU A 12 5.85 13.53 -19.88
N PHE A 13 6.79 12.59 -19.98
CA PHE A 13 6.68 11.28 -19.35
C PHE A 13 7.03 11.35 -17.86
N LYS A 14 6.71 10.27 -17.12
CA LYS A 14 6.84 10.22 -15.66
C LYS A 14 8.29 10.42 -15.19
N ASP A 15 9.25 9.85 -15.91
CA ASP A 15 10.68 10.00 -15.65
C ASP A 15 11.17 11.42 -15.91
N GLU A 16 10.69 12.08 -16.96
CA GLU A 16 10.99 13.49 -17.25
C GLU A 16 10.44 14.42 -16.16
N VAL A 17 9.21 14.18 -15.70
CA VAL A 17 8.62 14.92 -14.57
C VAL A 17 9.44 14.73 -13.30
N ARG A 18 9.87 13.48 -12.99
CA ARG A 18 10.72 13.19 -11.83
C ARG A 18 12.08 13.88 -11.92
N LYS A 19 12.70 13.87 -13.10
CA LYS A 19 13.99 14.55 -13.34
C LYS A 19 13.88 16.04 -13.10
N MET A 20 12.86 16.68 -13.68
CA MET A 20 12.61 18.11 -13.51
C MET A 20 12.29 18.47 -12.06
N ALA A 21 11.48 17.66 -11.36
CA ALA A 21 11.18 17.83 -9.93
C ALA A 21 12.46 17.86 -9.06
N ARG A 22 13.43 16.98 -9.32
CA ARG A 22 14.70 16.96 -8.58
C ARG A 22 15.63 18.09 -9.01
N GLU A 23 15.91 18.20 -10.31
CA GLU A 23 16.98 19.06 -10.82
C GLU A 23 16.59 20.54 -10.90
N LYS A 24 15.31 20.84 -11.12
CA LYS A 24 14.85 22.23 -11.32
C LYS A 24 14.08 22.78 -10.13
N LEU A 25 13.34 21.93 -9.43
CA LEU A 25 12.51 22.34 -8.28
C LEU A 25 13.13 21.96 -6.92
N GLY A 26 14.20 21.18 -6.90
CA GLY A 26 14.89 20.80 -5.66
C GLY A 26 14.05 19.90 -4.74
N MET A 27 13.10 19.13 -5.29
CA MET A 27 12.23 18.25 -4.50
C MET A 27 13.01 17.04 -3.99
N GLY A 28 12.75 16.65 -2.74
CA GLY A 28 13.37 15.48 -2.11
C GLY A 28 12.94 14.15 -2.76
N ASP A 29 13.85 13.18 -2.75
CA ASP A 29 13.64 11.87 -3.40
C ASP A 29 12.43 11.12 -2.84
N GLU A 30 12.16 11.22 -1.53
CA GLU A 30 10.98 10.60 -0.89
C GLU A 30 9.66 11.02 -1.55
N LEU A 31 9.56 12.29 -1.95
CA LEU A 31 8.35 12.82 -2.59
C LEU A 31 8.31 12.47 -4.08
N VAL A 32 9.45 12.58 -4.77
CA VAL A 32 9.57 12.33 -6.21
C VAL A 32 9.29 10.86 -6.56
N TYR A 33 9.71 9.95 -5.68
CA TYR A 33 9.60 8.51 -5.88
C TYR A 33 8.52 7.85 -5.04
N ARG A 34 7.64 8.64 -4.39
CA ARG A 34 6.49 8.10 -3.69
C ARG A 34 5.67 7.21 -4.61
N HIS A 35 5.26 6.05 -4.10
CA HIS A 35 4.32 5.16 -4.79
C HIS A 35 3.03 5.91 -5.16
N PRO A 36 2.41 5.54 -6.30
CA PRO A 36 1.13 6.10 -6.68
C PRO A 36 0.08 5.79 -5.60
N SER A 37 -0.87 6.71 -5.45
CA SER A 37 -1.99 6.57 -4.53
C SER A 37 -3.28 6.89 -5.30
N PRO A 38 -4.34 6.07 -5.14
CA PRO A 38 -5.58 6.24 -5.86
C PRO A 38 -6.31 7.53 -5.43
N GLY A 39 -7.10 8.11 -6.32
CA GLY A 39 -7.88 9.33 -6.03
C GLY A 39 -8.79 9.20 -4.80
N PRO A 40 -9.58 8.11 -4.66
CA PRO A 40 -10.37 7.82 -3.45
C PRO A 40 -9.55 7.51 -2.18
N GLY A 41 -8.22 7.40 -2.29
CA GLY A 41 -7.31 7.12 -1.19
C GLY A 41 -7.60 5.78 -0.51
N LEU A 42 -7.67 5.79 0.82
CA LEU A 42 -7.86 4.58 1.63
C LEU A 42 -9.26 3.98 1.53
N ALA A 43 -10.24 4.69 0.96
CA ALA A 43 -11.61 4.21 0.88
C ALA A 43 -11.72 2.91 0.09
N ILE A 44 -10.99 2.78 -1.03
CA ILE A 44 -10.98 1.55 -1.85
C ILE A 44 -10.07 0.44 -1.31
N ARG A 45 -9.43 0.70 -0.17
CA ARG A 45 -8.57 -0.28 0.53
C ARG A 45 -9.25 -0.80 1.79
N ILE A 46 -10.48 -0.40 2.07
CA ILE A 46 -11.33 -0.97 3.11
C ILE A 46 -12.47 -1.68 2.41
N MET A 47 -12.56 -3.00 2.55
CA MET A 47 -13.66 -3.73 1.93
C MET A 47 -14.95 -3.51 2.72
N GLY A 48 -15.98 -3.06 2.01
CA GLY A 48 -17.27 -2.67 2.59
C GLY A 48 -17.24 -1.29 3.26
N ASP A 49 -18.02 -1.12 4.33
CA ASP A 49 -18.25 0.21 4.90
C ASP A 49 -16.98 0.85 5.46
N VAL A 50 -16.74 2.10 5.07
CA VAL A 50 -15.64 2.94 5.53
C VAL A 50 -16.04 3.64 6.83
N THR A 51 -15.36 3.31 7.93
CA THR A 51 -15.55 3.94 9.24
C THR A 51 -14.25 4.56 9.74
N SER A 52 -14.34 5.51 10.69
CA SER A 52 -13.16 6.15 11.28
C SER A 52 -12.22 5.13 11.94
N GLU A 53 -12.78 4.16 12.66
CA GLU A 53 -12.02 3.08 13.30
C GLU A 53 -11.25 2.23 12.27
N LYS A 54 -11.91 1.82 11.19
CA LYS A 54 -11.27 1.05 10.11
C LYS A 54 -10.18 1.86 9.41
N LEU A 55 -10.40 3.16 9.22
CA LEU A 55 -9.39 4.06 8.66
C LEU A 55 -8.18 4.19 9.58
N ASP A 56 -8.38 4.27 10.89
CA ASP A 56 -7.27 4.33 11.86
C ASP A 56 -6.44 3.04 11.84
N ILE A 57 -7.10 1.87 11.82
CA ILE A 57 -6.44 0.56 11.67
C ILE A 57 -5.63 0.52 10.37
N LEU A 58 -6.27 0.87 9.25
CA LEU A 58 -5.63 0.79 7.93
C LEU A 58 -4.45 1.76 7.79
N ARG A 59 -4.57 2.99 8.30
CA ARG A 59 -3.46 3.96 8.28
C ARG A 59 -2.24 3.44 9.02
N ARG A 60 -2.43 2.78 10.15
CA ARG A 60 -1.33 2.19 10.93
C ARG A 60 -0.71 1.00 10.20
N ALA A 61 -1.53 0.14 9.60
CA ALA A 61 -1.04 -1.01 8.84
C ALA A 61 -0.24 -0.58 7.59
N ASP A 62 -0.76 0.40 6.84
CA ASP A 62 -0.10 0.95 5.66
C ASP A 62 1.21 1.66 6.03
N PHE A 63 1.24 2.38 7.17
CA PHE A 63 2.45 2.95 7.72
C PHE A 63 3.50 1.89 8.03
N ILE A 64 3.16 0.86 8.81
CA ILE A 64 4.11 -0.22 9.19
C ILE A 64 4.68 -0.90 7.94
N LEU A 65 3.84 -1.25 6.97
CA LEU A 65 4.29 -1.85 5.71
C LEU A 65 5.31 -0.96 5.00
N ASN A 66 4.98 0.32 4.82
CA ASN A 66 5.84 1.25 4.10
C ASN A 66 7.13 1.58 4.87
N ASP A 67 7.08 1.58 6.20
CA ASP A 67 8.24 1.79 7.08
C ASP A 67 9.22 0.62 6.95
N GLU A 68 8.74 -0.62 7.12
CA GLU A 68 9.53 -1.85 6.98
C GLU A 68 10.17 -2.00 5.58
N ILE A 69 9.43 -1.62 4.52
CA ILE A 69 9.94 -1.61 3.14
C ILE A 69 11.08 -0.60 2.98
N ARG A 70 10.97 0.59 3.60
CA ARG A 70 12.01 1.63 3.52
C ARG A 70 13.25 1.25 4.32
N GLU A 71 13.08 0.74 5.53
CA GLU A 71 14.19 0.29 6.38
C GLU A 71 15.03 -0.80 5.71
N ARG A 72 14.41 -1.63 4.86
CA ARG A 72 15.09 -2.67 4.07
C ARG A 72 15.64 -2.19 2.73
N GLY A 73 15.43 -0.93 2.37
CA GLY A 73 15.87 -0.38 1.08
C GLY A 73 15.05 -0.85 -0.14
N LEU A 74 13.95 -1.58 0.06
CA LEU A 74 13.15 -2.19 -1.01
C LEU A 74 12.21 -1.20 -1.71
N TYR A 75 12.03 0.00 -1.16
CA TYR A 75 11.03 0.97 -1.63
C TYR A 75 11.16 1.32 -3.13
N ARG A 76 12.39 1.28 -3.66
CA ARG A 76 12.71 1.62 -5.06
C ARG A 76 12.59 0.45 -6.02
N GLU A 77 12.47 -0.78 -5.51
CA GLU A 77 12.27 -2.01 -6.29
C GLU A 77 10.78 -2.33 -6.46
N ILE A 78 9.94 -1.69 -5.67
CA ILE A 78 8.50 -1.86 -5.64
C ILE A 78 7.83 -0.66 -6.34
N ASP A 79 6.88 -0.93 -7.22
CA ASP A 79 6.11 0.12 -7.89
C ASP A 79 4.89 0.56 -7.07
N GLN A 80 4.28 -0.36 -6.32
CA GLN A 80 3.23 -0.03 -5.36
C GLN A 80 3.16 -1.06 -4.23
N ALA A 81 3.15 -0.58 -2.98
CA ALA A 81 2.86 -1.36 -1.79
C ALA A 81 1.74 -0.71 -0.98
N PHE A 82 0.80 -1.51 -0.47
CA PHE A 82 -0.21 -1.05 0.46
C PHE A 82 -0.81 -2.16 1.30
N ALA A 83 -1.37 -1.76 2.44
CA ALA A 83 -2.28 -2.59 3.22
C ALA A 83 -3.73 -2.37 2.77
N GLY A 84 -4.53 -3.43 2.81
CA GLY A 84 -5.99 -3.41 2.69
C GLY A 84 -6.64 -4.04 3.91
N LEU A 85 -7.81 -3.58 4.31
CA LEU A 85 -8.58 -4.12 5.44
C LEU A 85 -9.75 -4.95 4.93
N SER A 86 -9.70 -6.25 5.22
CA SER A 86 -10.75 -7.21 4.88
C SER A 86 -12.09 -6.85 5.54
N SER A 87 -13.20 -7.16 4.86
CA SER A 87 -14.54 -7.06 5.44
C SER A 87 -14.79 -8.14 6.50
N ASN A 88 -13.98 -9.20 6.49
CA ASN A 88 -14.13 -10.34 7.38
C ASN A 88 -13.30 -10.18 8.65
N LYS A 89 -13.83 -10.71 9.74
CA LYS A 89 -13.10 -10.95 10.98
C LYS A 89 -12.63 -12.40 11.02
N THR A 90 -11.55 -12.66 11.76
CA THR A 90 -10.93 -13.98 11.85
C THR A 90 -10.62 -14.33 13.29
N THR A 91 -10.56 -15.62 13.57
CA THR A 91 -10.18 -16.12 14.89
C THR A 91 -8.68 -15.92 15.12
N GLY A 92 -8.33 -15.58 16.35
CA GLY A 92 -6.96 -15.46 16.83
C GLY A 92 -6.87 -15.87 18.29
N VAL A 93 -5.66 -15.90 18.81
CA VAL A 93 -5.37 -16.16 20.22
C VAL A 93 -4.46 -15.04 20.70
N MET A 94 -4.90 -14.32 21.73
CA MET A 94 -4.08 -13.29 22.39
C MET A 94 -3.98 -13.65 23.88
N GLY A 95 -2.78 -14.02 24.33
CA GLY A 95 -2.59 -14.64 25.64
C GLY A 95 -3.31 -16.00 25.69
N ASP A 96 -4.19 -16.19 26.67
CA ASP A 96 -4.99 -17.41 26.84
C ASP A 96 -6.44 -17.26 26.34
N GLU A 97 -6.79 -16.13 25.73
CA GLU A 97 -8.14 -15.84 25.26
C GLU A 97 -8.27 -15.90 23.72
N GLY A 98 -9.38 -16.46 23.25
CA GLY A 98 -9.75 -16.44 21.84
C GLY A 98 -10.28 -15.06 21.43
N THR A 99 -9.79 -14.54 20.31
CA THR A 99 -10.19 -13.22 19.77
C THR A 99 -10.85 -13.35 18.40
N TYR A 100 -11.68 -12.37 18.04
CA TYR A 100 -12.31 -12.27 16.73
C TYR A 100 -12.15 -10.85 16.16
N GLU A 101 -11.08 -10.66 15.39
CA GLU A 101 -10.59 -9.35 14.96
C GLU A 101 -10.32 -9.30 13.44
N GLY A 102 -9.94 -8.14 12.92
CA GLY A 102 -9.77 -7.91 11.49
C GLY A 102 -8.58 -8.63 10.87
N GLU A 103 -8.63 -8.76 9.55
CA GLU A 103 -7.55 -9.27 8.71
C GLU A 103 -6.99 -8.12 7.84
N ILE A 104 -5.67 -7.92 7.90
CA ILE A 104 -4.95 -7.05 6.98
C ILE A 104 -4.45 -7.87 5.80
N ARG A 105 -4.63 -7.35 4.60
CA ARG A 105 -4.16 -7.95 3.35
C ARG A 105 -3.09 -7.07 2.75
N ILE A 106 -1.87 -7.58 2.65
CA ILE A 106 -0.75 -6.87 2.06
C ILE A 106 -0.77 -7.10 0.56
N ARG A 107 -0.65 -6.01 -0.21
CA ARG A 107 -0.47 -6.02 -1.65
C ARG A 107 0.83 -5.32 -2.00
N THR A 108 1.71 -6.00 -2.73
CA THR A 108 2.97 -5.42 -3.20
C THR A 108 3.24 -5.91 -4.62
N ILE A 109 3.44 -4.97 -5.54
CA ILE A 109 3.58 -5.27 -6.96
C ILE A 109 4.78 -4.55 -7.59
N CYS A 110 5.30 -5.17 -8.63
CA CYS A 110 6.25 -4.60 -9.58
C CYS A 110 5.59 -4.52 -10.96
N SER A 111 5.76 -3.41 -11.64
CA SER A 111 5.11 -3.14 -12.92
C SER A 111 5.87 -2.07 -13.72
N ASN A 112 6.00 -2.30 -15.02
CA ASN A 112 6.60 -1.30 -15.91
C ASN A 112 5.60 -0.21 -16.35
N ASP A 113 4.31 -0.55 -16.45
CA ASP A 113 3.29 0.31 -17.09
C ASP A 113 1.92 0.32 -16.38
N PHE A 114 1.80 -0.37 -15.24
CA PHE A 114 0.57 -0.64 -14.49
C PHE A 114 -0.54 -1.35 -15.29
N MET A 115 -0.28 -1.81 -16.52
CA MET A 115 -1.19 -2.63 -17.32
C MET A 115 -1.02 -4.12 -16.98
N THR A 116 0.22 -4.55 -16.78
CA THR A 116 0.56 -5.85 -16.18
C THR A 116 1.35 -5.64 -14.90
N ALA A 117 1.17 -6.52 -13.91
CA ALA A 117 1.93 -6.43 -12.67
C ALA A 117 2.22 -7.80 -12.08
N ASP A 118 3.47 -7.98 -11.69
CA ASP A 118 3.94 -9.13 -10.94
C ASP A 118 3.87 -8.86 -9.45
N VAL A 119 3.67 -9.92 -8.68
CA VAL A 119 3.71 -9.86 -7.22
C VAL A 119 5.16 -9.76 -6.78
N PHE A 120 5.47 -8.78 -5.92
CA PHE A 120 6.80 -8.67 -5.34
C PHE A 120 7.09 -9.89 -4.47
N ARG A 121 8.27 -10.49 -4.60
CA ARG A 121 8.64 -11.67 -3.83
C ARG A 121 9.53 -11.26 -2.67
N TYR A 122 8.91 -10.99 -1.53
CA TYR A 122 9.65 -10.81 -0.28
C TYR A 122 10.43 -12.08 0.06
N GLU A 123 11.61 -11.90 0.66
CA GLU A 123 12.18 -12.96 1.49
C GLU A 123 11.18 -13.31 2.59
N TRP A 124 11.04 -14.59 2.89
CA TRP A 124 9.99 -15.06 3.78
C TRP A 124 10.07 -14.41 5.17
N ASP A 125 11.29 -14.21 5.67
CA ASP A 125 11.55 -13.60 6.97
C ASP A 125 11.15 -12.11 7.00
N ASP A 126 11.28 -11.39 5.88
CA ASP A 126 10.84 -9.99 5.76
C ASP A 126 9.33 -9.89 5.83
N LEU A 127 8.61 -10.73 5.07
CA LEU A 127 7.16 -10.75 5.09
C LEU A 127 6.62 -11.17 6.47
N GLN A 128 7.30 -12.12 7.12
CA GLN A 128 6.95 -12.54 8.47
C GLN A 128 7.19 -11.43 9.50
N ALA A 129 8.29 -10.67 9.39
CA ALA A 129 8.57 -9.53 10.26
C ALA A 129 7.50 -8.44 10.12
N ILE A 130 7.13 -8.08 8.89
CA ILE A 130 6.06 -7.12 8.60
C ILE A 130 4.74 -7.59 9.23
N SER A 131 4.37 -8.86 9.00
CA SER A 131 3.16 -9.47 9.56
C SER A 131 3.13 -9.41 11.09
N ASN A 132 4.24 -9.79 11.74
CA ASN A 132 4.37 -9.78 13.19
C ASN A 132 4.26 -8.36 13.76
N ARG A 133 4.85 -7.37 13.10
CA ARG A 133 4.78 -5.97 13.53
C ARG A 133 3.36 -5.41 13.42
N ILE A 134 2.66 -5.71 12.33
CA ILE A 134 1.23 -5.35 12.15
C ILE A 134 0.37 -5.93 13.28
N VAL A 135 0.47 -7.24 13.55
CA VAL A 135 -0.36 -7.91 14.56
C VAL A 135 -0.01 -7.45 15.99
N SER A 136 1.28 -7.23 16.28
CA SER A 136 1.71 -6.87 17.63
C SER A 136 1.44 -5.41 17.99
N GLU A 137 1.49 -4.48 17.02
CA GLU A 137 1.30 -3.06 17.28
C GLU A 137 -0.16 -2.60 17.12
N ILE A 138 -0.97 -3.26 16.27
CA ILE A 138 -2.32 -2.81 15.91
C ILE A 138 -3.39 -3.66 16.61
N LYS A 139 -4.03 -3.07 17.62
CA LYS A 139 -5.24 -3.64 18.23
C LYS A 139 -6.37 -3.75 17.19
N GLY A 140 -7.13 -4.85 17.22
CA GLY A 140 -8.21 -5.07 16.27
C GLY A 140 -7.76 -5.78 14.99
N VAL A 141 -6.52 -6.26 14.93
CA VAL A 141 -5.97 -7.08 13.84
C VAL A 141 -5.29 -8.30 14.44
N ASN A 142 -5.69 -9.50 14.01
CA ASN A 142 -5.09 -10.75 14.48
C ASN A 142 -4.62 -11.67 13.35
N ARG A 143 -4.74 -11.20 12.09
CA ARG A 143 -4.32 -11.95 10.92
C ARG A 143 -3.81 -11.02 9.83
N VAL A 144 -2.77 -11.48 9.14
CA VAL A 144 -2.23 -10.86 7.94
C VAL A 144 -2.19 -11.90 6.83
N SER A 145 -2.56 -11.50 5.62
CA SER A 145 -2.39 -12.29 4.40
C SER A 145 -1.64 -11.49 3.34
N TYR A 146 -1.05 -12.19 2.37
CA TYR A 146 -0.33 -11.59 1.25
C TYR A 146 -0.98 -11.97 -0.06
N ASP A 147 -1.33 -10.98 -0.89
CA ASP A 147 -1.98 -11.20 -2.17
C ASP A 147 -0.98 -11.61 -3.25
N ILE A 148 -1.01 -12.90 -3.59
CA ILE A 148 -0.15 -13.54 -4.58
C ILE A 148 -0.74 -13.60 -6.00
N SER A 149 -1.80 -12.84 -6.28
CA SER A 149 -2.46 -12.82 -7.59
C SER A 149 -1.77 -11.87 -8.57
N GLN A 150 -1.41 -12.31 -9.78
CA GLN A 150 -0.87 -11.41 -10.81
C GLN A 150 -1.96 -10.54 -11.45
N LYS A 151 -1.56 -9.42 -12.05
CA LYS A 151 -2.41 -8.64 -12.97
C LYS A 151 -1.93 -8.90 -14.40
N PRO A 152 -2.76 -9.47 -15.29
CA PRO A 152 -4.06 -10.15 -15.06
C PRO A 152 -3.91 -11.53 -14.35
N PRO A 153 -4.98 -12.15 -13.81
CA PRO A 153 -6.40 -11.78 -13.94
C PRO A 153 -6.91 -10.79 -12.87
N ALA A 154 -6.15 -10.53 -11.81
CA ALA A 154 -6.54 -9.59 -10.78
C ALA A 154 -6.26 -8.13 -11.20
N THR A 155 -6.77 -7.20 -10.41
CA THR A 155 -6.35 -5.79 -10.44
C THR A 155 -5.24 -5.53 -9.40
N ILE A 156 -4.70 -4.30 -9.37
CA ILE A 156 -3.74 -3.91 -8.32
C ILE A 156 -4.51 -3.61 -7.04
N GLU A 157 -5.43 -2.65 -7.11
CA GLU A 157 -6.39 -2.35 -6.05
C GLU A 157 -7.46 -3.45 -5.97
N TRP A 158 -8.16 -3.46 -4.84
CA TRP A 158 -9.07 -4.53 -4.47
C TRP A 158 -10.55 -4.18 -4.70
N GLU A 159 -10.88 -2.88 -4.70
CA GLU A 159 -12.18 -2.32 -5.08
C GLU A 159 -11.99 -1.12 -6.03
#